data_AF-A0A9C8K6X9-F1
#
_entry.id   AF-A0A9C8K6X9-F1
#
_cell.length_a   1.000
_cell.length_b   1.000
_cell.length_c   1.000
_cell.angle_alpha   90.00
_cell.angle_beta   90.00
_cell.angle_gamma   90.00
#
_symmetry.space_group_name_H-M   'P 1'
#
loop_
_entity.id
_entity.type
_entity.pdbx_description
1 polymer ?
#
loop_
_entity_poly.entity_id
_entity_poly.type
_entity_poly.pdbx_seq_one_letter_code
_entity_poly.pdbx_strand_id
1 'polypeptide(L)' 'MSTTNHITTKWLGKMAFESNNPSGLNLKIDAGPDDGGEGSGFRPKALMLSGLAGCSG' A
#
# COMPACT_ATOMS: atom_id res chain seq x y z
N MET A 1 -16.48 -15.93 -14.56
CA MET A 1 -16.87 -15.38 -13.25
C MET A 1 -16.17 -14.05 -13.09
N SER A 2 -16.90 -12.95 -12.93
CA SER A 2 -16.29 -11.63 -12.74
C SER A 2 -15.59 -11.63 -11.38
N THR A 3 -14.26 -11.69 -11.37
CA THR A 3 -13.47 -11.57 -10.15
C THR A 3 -13.51 -10.12 -9.71
N THR A 4 -14.31 -9.84 -8.68
CA THR A 4 -14.34 -8.51 -8.05
C THR A 4 -12.96 -8.20 -7.48
N ASN A 5 -12.33 -7.12 -7.95
CA ASN A 5 -11.08 -6.62 -7.39
C ASN A 5 -11.38 -5.91 -6.05
N HIS A 6 -11.53 -6.68 -4.98
CA HIS A 6 -11.80 -6.14 -3.64
C HIS A 6 -10.49 -5.89 -2.90
N ILE A 7 -10.22 -4.61 -2.65
CA ILE A 7 -9.10 -4.13 -1.83
C ILE A 7 -9.66 -3.61 -0.50
N THR A 8 -9.05 -4.05 0.58
CA THR A 8 -9.29 -3.64 1.96
C THR A 8 -7.98 -3.11 2.53
N THR A 9 -8.04 -1.91 3.10
CA THR A 9 -6.90 -1.30 3.77
C THR A 9 -7.25 -1.12 5.24
N LYS A 10 -6.41 -1.66 6.11
CA LYS A 10 -6.54 -1.58 7.56
C LYS A 10 -5.52 -0.59 8.10
N TRP A 11 -5.99 0.34 8.92
CA TRP A 11 -5.10 1.21 9.68
C TRP A 11 -4.55 0.45 10.88
N LEU A 12 -3.22 0.48 11.05
CA LEU A 12 -2.52 -0.21 12.14
C LEU A 12 -2.08 0.74 13.26
N GLY A 13 -2.34 2.04 13.13
CA GLY A 13 -1.86 3.08 14.04
C GLY A 13 -0.87 4.04 13.37
N LYS A 14 -0.77 5.26 13.90
CA LYS A 14 0.06 6.35 13.32
C LYS A 14 -0.22 6.50 11.81
N MET A 15 0.81 6.39 10.98
CA MET A 15 0.76 6.45 9.52
C MET A 15 0.95 5.08 8.87
N ALA A 16 0.80 3.99 9.63
CA ALA A 16 0.96 2.63 9.13
C ALA A 16 -0.39 2.03 8.71
N PHE A 17 -0.39 1.44 7.52
CA PHE A 17 -1.54 0.76 6.92
C PHE A 17 -1.13 -0.59 6.36
N GLU A 18 -2.02 -1.56 6.40
CA GLU A 18 -1.88 -2.84 5.70
C GLU A 18 -2.99 -2.97 4.67
N SER A 19 -2.63 -3.26 3.43
CA SER A 19 -3.56 -3.43 2.32
C SER A 19 -3.42 -4.81 1.73
N ASN A 20 -4.54 -5.49 1.46
CA ASN A 20 -4.52 -6.78 0.76
C ASN A 20 -4.40 -6.58 -0.76
N ASN A 21 -3.95 -7.62 -1.45
CA ASN A 21 -3.88 -7.70 -2.91
C ASN A 21 -4.66 -8.94 -3.38
N PRO A 22 -5.44 -8.86 -4.48
CA PRO A 22 -6.09 -10.02 -5.10
C PRO A 22 -5.12 -11.16 -5.47
N SER A 23 -3.82 -10.89 -5.59
CA SER A 23 -2.78 -11.91 -5.74
C SER A 23 -2.47 -12.73 -4.48
N GLY A 24 -3.11 -12.42 -3.35
CA GLY A 24 -2.89 -13.08 -2.06
C GLY A 24 -1.74 -12.50 -1.23
N LEU A 25 -1.07 -11.45 -1.73
CA LEU A 25 -0.01 -10.73 -1.01
C LEU A 25 -0.58 -9.57 -0.19
N ASN A 26 0.12 -9.21 0.89
CA ASN A 26 -0.19 -8.00 1.66
C ASN A 26 0.90 -6.95 1.46
N LEU A 27 0.48 -5.69 1.47
CA LEU A 27 1.33 -4.52 1.32
C LEU A 27 1.25 -3.71 2.61
N LYS A 28 2.39 -3.51 3.26
CA LYS A 28 2.50 -2.57 4.37
C LYS A 28 2.89 -1.20 3.83
N ILE A 29 2.09 -0.20 4.14
CA ILE A 29 2.26 1.20 3.72
C ILE A 29 2.57 1.99 4.98
N ASP A 30 3.62 2.81 4.96
CA ASP A 30 3.99 3.63 6.10
C ASP A 30 4.64 4.93 5.61
N ALA A 31 4.51 5.98 6.42
CA ALA A 31 5.22 7.22 6.21
C ALA A 31 6.60 7.16 6.90
N GLY A 32 7.52 8.04 6.50
CA GLY A 32 8.79 8.15 7.22
C GLY A 32 8.60 8.76 8.61
N PRO A 33 9.60 8.68 9.50
CA PRO A 33 9.59 9.38 10.79
C PRO A 33 9.33 10.89 10.66
N ASP A 34 9.84 11.51 9.59
CA ASP A 34 9.66 12.93 9.29
C ASP A 34 8.18 13.32 9.02
N ASP A 35 7.37 12.36 8.59
CA ASP A 35 5.95 12.51 8.26
C ASP A 35 5.03 11.90 9.34
N GLY A 36 5.58 11.53 10.51
CA GLY A 36 4.84 10.93 11.63
C GLY A 36 4.58 9.42 11.53
N GLY A 37 5.25 8.72 10.60
CA GLY A 37 5.23 7.26 10.50
C GLY A 37 6.43 6.58 11.16
N GLU A 38 6.54 5.27 11.00
CA GLU A 38 7.67 4.48 11.56
C GLU A 38 8.70 4.09 10.50
N GLY A 39 8.48 4.47 9.23
CA GLY A 39 9.34 4.08 8.10
C GLY A 39 9.36 2.57 7.84
N SER A 40 8.38 1.84 8.37
CA SER A 40 8.35 0.37 8.41
C SER A 40 7.55 -0.26 7.25
N GLY A 41 7.29 0.50 6.19
CA GLY A 41 6.47 0.12 5.04
C GLY A 41 6.72 0.99 3.81
N PHE A 42 6.01 0.70 2.72
CA PHE A 42 6.12 1.44 1.47
C PHE A 42 5.54 2.85 1.62
N ARG A 43 6.28 3.85 1.13
CA ARG A 43 5.79 5.23 1.09
C ARG A 43 4.60 5.33 0.12
N PRO A 44 3.43 5.85 0.54
CA PRO A 44 2.22 5.85 -0.28
C PRO A 44 2.42 6.48 -1.66
N LYS A 45 3.07 7.65 -1.72
CA LYS A 45 3.33 8.37 -2.98
C LYS A 45 4.26 7.60 -3.92
N ALA A 46 5.31 6.98 -3.38
CA ALA A 46 6.23 6.19 -4.18
C ALA A 46 5.56 4.91 -4.69
N LEU A 47 4.77 4.24 -3.84
CA LEU A 47 4.01 3.05 -4.21
C LEU A 47 3.02 3.32 -5.34
N MET A 48 2.32 4.46 -5.30
CA MET A 48 1.41 4.87 -6.37
C MET A 48 2.14 5.08 -7.70
N LEU A 49 3.31 5.76 -7.68
CA LEU A 49 4.13 5.95 -8.89
C LEU A 49 4.66 4.63 -9.45
N SER A 50 5.08 3.69 -8.59
CA SER A 50 5.48 2.34 -9.01
C SER A 50 4.34 1.57 -9.67
N GLY A 51 3.12 1.67 -9.12
CA GLY A 51 1.93 1.05 -9.72
C GLY A 51 1.60 1.62 -11.11
N LEU A 52 1.65 2.94 -11.26
CA LEU A 52 1.44 3.61 -12.55
C LEU A 52 2.50 3.20 -13.59
N ALA A 53 3.77 3.15 -13.19
CA ALA A 53 4.85 2.68 -14.05
C ALA A 53 4.64 1.22 -14.47
N GLY A 54 4.17 0.35 -13.56
CA GLY A 54 3.84 -1.04 -13.85
C GLY A 54 2.73 -1.21 -14.89
N CYS A 55 1.73 -0.32 -14.90
CA CYS A 55 0.69 -0.31 -15.94
C CYS A 55 1.17 0.24 -17.29
N SER A 56 2.27 0.98 -17.31
CA SER A 56 2.82 1.61 -18.53
C SER A 56 3.90 0.75 -19.21
N GLY A 57 4.27 -0.38 -18.61
CA GLY A 57 5.25 -1.33 -19.14
C GLY A 57 4.67 -2.35 -20.11
#